data_AF-A0A8X6YT89-F1
#
_entry.id   AF-A0A8X6YT89-F1
#
_cell.length_a   1.000
_cell.length_b   1.000
_cell.length_c   1.000
_cell.angle_alpha   90.00
_cell.angle_beta   90.00
_cell.angle_gamma   90.00
#
_symmetry.space_group_name_H-M   'P 1'
#
loop_
_entity.id
_entity.type
_entity.pdbx_description
1 polymer ?
#
loop_
_entity_poly.entity_id
_entity_poly.type
_entity_poly.pdbx_seq_one_letter_code
_entity_poly.pdbx_strand_id
1 'polypeptide(L)'
;MIILGRECSGIVLKTGKSVTCVTKGDEVWAVSAYCLEGLMAEYVVVKDTQVTLKPQNLTFEEAASLPYTSIQVCNAVLNQASLNSKSTKGKRILLITGNSPVGLFAMQLLKSWGGDVTTAVPTAGLPMCHELGAEDVIVYSVTDFETELRNRKRFVFVFIYKF
;
A
#
# COMPACT_ATOMS: atom_id res chain seq x y z
N MET A 1 5.61 26.86 11.97
CA MET A 1 5.28 25.61 12.66
C MET A 1 5.10 24.54 11.59
N ILE A 2 5.72 23.37 11.72
CA ILE A 2 5.60 22.28 10.72
C ILE A 2 4.58 21.27 11.26
N ILE A 3 3.52 21.00 10.50
CA ILE A 3 2.55 19.94 10.80
C ILE A 3 3.02 18.65 10.12
N LEU A 4 3.11 17.56 10.88
CA LEU A 4 3.51 16.24 10.39
C LEU A 4 2.29 15.41 9.95
N GLY A 5 2.53 14.17 9.53
CA GLY A 5 1.47 13.25 9.05
C GLY A 5 1.23 13.38 7.55
N ARG A 6 1.11 12.24 6.86
CA ARG A 6 0.96 12.18 5.39
C ARG A 6 -0.40 11.68 4.95
N GLU A 7 -1.19 11.14 5.86
CA GLU A 7 -2.51 10.58 5.60
C GLU A 7 -3.43 10.86 6.78
N CYS A 8 -4.73 10.92 6.52
CA CYS A 8 -5.76 10.98 7.54
C CYS A 8 -7.09 10.42 7.01
N SER A 9 -8.04 10.18 7.90
CA SER A 9 -9.44 9.92 7.56
C SER A 9 -10.35 10.77 8.44
N GLY A 10 -11.46 11.25 7.90
CA GLY A 10 -12.36 12.17 8.61
C GLY A 10 -13.59 12.52 7.79
N ILE A 11 -14.30 13.57 8.21
CA ILE A 11 -15.56 14.00 7.60
C ILE A 11 -15.39 15.35 6.92
N VAL A 12 -15.94 15.49 5.71
CA VAL A 12 -15.90 16.76 4.98
C VAL A 12 -16.77 17.80 5.69
N LEU A 13 -16.13 18.84 6.23
CA LEU A 13 -16.83 19.96 6.87
C LEU A 13 -17.38 20.96 5.84
N LYS A 14 -16.60 21.25 4.80
CA LYS A 14 -16.90 22.25 3.76
C LYS A 14 -16.10 21.96 2.49
N THR A 15 -16.66 22.32 1.34
CA THR A 15 -16.01 22.21 0.03
C THR A 15 -15.81 23.57 -0.63
N GLY A 16 -14.81 23.64 -1.51
CA GLY A 16 -14.64 24.77 -2.42
C GLY A 16 -15.70 24.75 -3.53
N LYS A 17 -15.97 25.89 -4.15
CA LYS A 17 -17.04 26.04 -5.17
C LYS A 17 -16.88 25.11 -6.39
N SER A 18 -15.65 24.72 -6.72
CA SER A 18 -15.34 23.89 -7.89
C SER A 18 -15.15 22.41 -7.54
N VAL A 19 -15.25 22.02 -6.27
CA VAL A 19 -15.05 20.63 -5.84
C VAL A 19 -16.34 19.85 -6.12
N THR A 20 -16.19 18.74 -6.84
CA THR A 20 -17.32 17.88 -7.25
C THR A 20 -17.18 16.43 -6.81
N CYS A 21 -15.98 16.00 -6.38
CA CYS A 21 -15.70 14.62 -5.99
C CYS A 21 -16.19 14.23 -4.60
N VAL A 22 -16.45 15.21 -3.73
CA VAL A 22 -16.93 15.04 -2.35
C VAL A 22 -17.86 16.19 -1.97
N THR A 23 -18.73 15.96 -0.98
CA THR A 23 -19.65 16.96 -0.41
C THR A 23 -19.58 16.97 1.12
N LYS A 24 -20.20 17.98 1.73
CA LYS A 24 -20.28 18.09 3.20
C LYS A 24 -20.94 16.85 3.79
N GLY A 25 -20.33 16.29 4.82
CA GLY A 25 -20.81 15.10 5.52
C GLY A 25 -20.23 13.79 4.99
N ASP A 26 -19.53 13.80 3.86
CA ASP A 26 -18.88 12.59 3.35
C ASP A 26 -17.75 12.12 4.27
N GLU A 27 -17.69 10.81 4.49
CA GLU A 27 -16.55 10.16 5.12
C GLU A 27 -15.44 9.93 4.09
N VAL A 28 -14.28 10.52 4.34
CA VAL A 28 -13.17 10.57 3.39
C VAL A 28 -11.88 10.10 4.01
N TRP A 29 -10.94 9.73 3.15
CA TRP A 29 -9.53 9.66 3.48
C TRP A 29 -8.75 10.66 2.61
N ALA A 30 -7.62 11.13 3.11
CA ALA A 30 -6.82 12.12 2.42
C ALA A 30 -5.33 11.79 2.54
N VAL A 31 -4.55 12.30 1.59
CA VAL A 31 -3.12 12.09 1.50
C VAL A 31 -2.40 13.37 1.07
N SER A 32 -1.33 13.70 1.78
CA SER A 32 -0.51 14.89 1.52
C SER A 32 0.84 14.48 0.96
N ALA A 33 1.26 15.16 -0.10
CA ALA A 33 2.58 14.96 -0.69
C ALA A 33 3.68 15.39 0.31
N TYR A 34 4.85 14.77 0.24
CA TYR A 34 5.96 15.02 1.18
C TYR A 34 6.36 16.50 1.29
N CYS A 35 6.27 17.27 0.20
CA CYS A 35 6.62 18.69 0.15
C CYS A 35 5.53 19.64 0.66
N LEU A 36 4.38 19.13 1.10
CA LEU A 36 3.25 19.93 1.58
C LEU A 36 3.08 19.79 3.10
N GLU A 37 2.29 20.70 3.69
CA GLU A 37 1.89 20.59 5.09
C GLU A 37 1.24 19.24 5.39
N GLY A 38 1.48 18.75 6.59
CA GLY A 38 0.97 17.46 7.04
C GLY A 38 -0.49 17.49 7.46
N LEU A 39 -1.01 16.31 7.78
CA LEU A 39 -2.43 16.09 8.08
C LEU A 39 -2.72 15.80 9.56
N MET A 40 -1.72 15.87 10.43
CA MET A 40 -1.86 15.64 11.88
C MET A 40 -2.40 16.88 12.59
N ALA A 41 -3.65 17.22 12.32
CA ALA A 41 -4.38 18.33 12.90
C ALA A 41 -5.89 18.02 12.98
N GLU A 42 -6.63 18.73 13.83
CA GLU A 42 -8.09 18.56 13.96
C GLU A 42 -8.84 18.98 12.68
N TYR A 43 -8.28 19.94 11.93
CA TYR A 43 -8.80 20.40 10.65
C TYR A 43 -7.67 20.55 9.65
N VAL A 44 -7.90 20.06 8.43
CA VAL A 44 -6.95 20.13 7.33
C VAL A 44 -7.64 20.64 6.08
N VAL A 45 -6.91 21.39 5.25
CA VAL A 45 -7.37 21.81 3.92
C VAL A 45 -6.54 21.06 2.89
N VAL A 46 -7.20 20.28 2.06
CA VAL A 46 -6.57 19.47 1.01
C VAL A 46 -7.17 19.81 -0.35
N LYS A 47 -6.43 19.53 -1.41
CA LYS A 47 -6.97 19.64 -2.77
C LYS A 47 -7.95 18.49 -3.05
N ASP A 48 -8.85 18.70 -3.99
CA ASP A 48 -9.75 17.66 -4.51
C ASP A 48 -9.00 16.44 -5.08
N THR A 49 -7.77 16.64 -5.58
CA THR A 49 -6.86 15.57 -6.02
C THR A 49 -6.21 14.76 -4.90
N GLN A 50 -6.40 15.17 -3.64
CA GLN A 50 -5.77 14.58 -2.45
C GLN A 50 -6.77 13.90 -1.52
N VAL A 51 -8.05 13.90 -1.89
CA VAL A 51 -9.14 13.38 -1.06
C VAL A 51 -10.06 12.52 -1.90
N THR A 52 -10.57 11.45 -1.31
CA THR A 52 -11.66 10.66 -1.89
C THR A 52 -12.43 9.96 -0.77
N LEU A 53 -13.57 9.37 -1.09
CA LEU A 53 -14.39 8.64 -0.13
C LEU A 53 -13.58 7.49 0.49
N LYS A 54 -13.68 7.32 1.80
CA LYS A 54 -13.10 6.13 2.43
C LYS A 54 -13.94 4.90 2.05
N PRO A 55 -13.35 3.69 2.01
CA PRO A 55 -14.14 2.47 1.89
C PRO A 55 -15.20 2.38 3.00
N GLN A 56 -16.44 2.05 2.62
CA GLN A 56 -17.57 2.03 3.56
C GLN A 56 -17.44 0.94 4.63
N ASN A 57 -16.68 -0.12 4.33
CA ASN A 57 -16.46 -1.25 5.22
C ASN A 57 -15.29 -1.05 6.20
N LEU A 58 -14.63 0.10 6.18
CA LEU A 58 -13.51 0.42 7.08
C LEU A 58 -13.91 1.49 8.09
N THR A 59 -13.40 1.37 9.31
CA THR A 59 -13.45 2.46 10.29
C THR A 59 -12.53 3.62 9.85
N PHE A 60 -12.61 4.76 10.54
CA PHE A 60 -11.71 5.89 10.26
C PHE A 60 -10.24 5.52 10.53
N GLU A 61 -9.98 4.75 11.58
CA GLU A 61 -8.64 4.29 11.97
C GLU A 61 -8.05 3.36 10.92
N GLU A 62 -8.83 2.38 10.45
CA GLU A 62 -8.42 1.46 9.39
C GLU A 62 -8.17 2.22 8.07
N ALA A 63 -9.09 3.11 7.70
CA ALA A 63 -8.95 3.94 6.52
C ALA A 63 -7.72 4.87 6.61
N ALA A 64 -7.37 5.39 7.78
CA ALA A 64 -6.23 6.29 7.93
C ALA A 64 -4.87 5.61 7.67
N SER A 65 -4.77 4.27 7.72
CA SER A 65 -3.51 3.52 7.55
C SER A 65 -3.09 3.22 6.10
N LEU A 66 -3.95 3.57 5.13
CA LEU A 66 -3.87 3.09 3.76
C LEU A 66 -3.46 4.13 2.69
N PRO A 67 -3.89 5.41 2.73
CA PRO A 67 -3.76 6.32 1.59
C PRO A 67 -2.34 6.52 1.08
N TYR A 68 -1.40 6.78 1.98
CA TYR A 68 -0.01 7.06 1.62
C TYR A 68 0.68 5.79 1.10
N THR A 69 0.53 4.68 1.82
CA THR A 69 1.06 3.37 1.44
C THR A 69 0.52 2.91 0.09
N SER A 70 -0.79 3.04 -0.13
CA SER A 70 -1.46 2.61 -1.36
C SER A 70 -0.96 3.37 -2.59
N ILE A 71 -0.75 4.68 -2.48
CA ILE A 71 -0.20 5.48 -3.60
C ILE A 71 1.23 5.06 -3.93
N GLN A 72 2.06 4.80 -2.92
CA GLN A 72 3.44 4.35 -3.15
C GLN A 72 3.47 3.02 -3.88
N VAL A 73 2.68 2.04 -3.43
CA VAL A 73 2.57 0.74 -4.07
C VAL A 73 2.00 0.86 -5.47
N CYS A 74 0.89 1.58 -5.65
CA CYS A 74 0.26 1.77 -6.95
C CYS A 74 1.22 2.43 -7.95
N ASN A 75 1.98 3.46 -7.53
CA ASN A 75 2.97 4.08 -8.39
C ASN A 75 4.07 3.09 -8.80
N ALA A 76 4.60 2.31 -7.86
CA ALA A 76 5.65 1.35 -8.16
C ALA A 76 5.15 0.20 -9.05
N VAL A 77 3.96 -0.31 -8.80
CA VAL A 77 3.38 -1.43 -9.56
C VAL A 77 2.90 -0.97 -10.94
N LEU A 78 2.08 0.09 -11.01
CA LEU A 78 1.46 0.55 -12.26
C LEU A 78 2.47 1.31 -13.13
N ASN A 79 3.22 2.25 -12.56
CA ASN A 79 4.03 3.17 -13.36
C ASN A 79 5.46 2.66 -13.54
N GLN A 80 6.10 2.12 -12.50
CA GLN A 80 7.50 1.66 -12.60
C GLN A 80 7.60 0.23 -13.13
N ALA A 81 6.77 -0.69 -12.64
CA ALA A 81 6.77 -2.09 -13.06
C ALA A 81 5.90 -2.37 -14.28
N SER A 82 5.06 -1.41 -14.71
CA SER A 82 4.09 -1.59 -15.80
C SER A 82 3.17 -2.81 -15.60
N LEU A 83 2.89 -3.15 -14.35
CA LEU A 83 2.00 -4.24 -13.95
C LEU A 83 0.60 -3.68 -13.72
N ASN A 84 -0.42 -4.34 -14.26
CA ASN A 84 -1.81 -3.99 -14.05
C ASN A 84 -2.66 -5.25 -13.97
N SER A 85 -3.96 -5.10 -13.69
CA SER A 85 -4.88 -6.24 -13.52
C SER A 85 -4.93 -7.20 -14.71
N LYS A 86 -4.56 -6.77 -15.91
CA LYS A 86 -4.51 -7.62 -17.12
C LYS A 86 -3.15 -8.25 -17.35
N SER A 87 -2.06 -7.57 -16.98
CA SER A 87 -0.69 -8.00 -17.27
C SER A 87 -0.04 -8.81 -16.15
N THR A 88 -0.63 -8.83 -14.95
CA THR A 88 -0.03 -9.47 -13.75
C THR A 88 -0.30 -10.97 -13.64
N LYS A 89 -1.36 -11.47 -14.27
CA LYS A 89 -1.77 -12.89 -14.15
C LYS A 89 -0.63 -13.86 -14.50
N GLY A 90 -0.31 -14.76 -13.59
CA GLY A 90 0.72 -15.80 -13.77
C GLY A 90 2.17 -15.30 -13.72
N LYS A 91 2.40 -14.00 -13.51
CA LYS A 91 3.76 -13.48 -13.31
C LYS A 91 4.23 -13.78 -11.90
N ARG A 92 5.48 -14.26 -11.80
CA ARG A 92 6.16 -14.49 -10.52
C ARG A 92 6.74 -13.18 -10.00
N ILE A 93 6.39 -12.81 -8.77
CA ILE A 93 6.77 -11.55 -8.15
C ILE A 93 7.37 -11.84 -6.79
N LEU A 94 8.55 -11.27 -6.51
CA LEU A 94 9.19 -11.36 -5.21
C LEU A 94 9.00 -10.06 -4.44
N LEU A 95 8.41 -10.14 -3.25
CA LEU A 95 8.29 -9.02 -2.31
C LEU A 95 9.28 -9.19 -1.16
N ILE A 96 10.38 -8.43 -1.18
CA ILE A 96 11.31 -8.33 -0.05
C ILE A 96 10.77 -7.21 0.83
N THR A 97 10.34 -7.52 2.07
CA THR A 97 9.54 -6.68 3.03
C THR A 97 8.06 -7.02 3.16
N GLY A 98 7.68 -8.30 3.02
CA GLY A 98 6.28 -8.76 3.11
C GLY A 98 5.52 -8.38 4.38
N ASN A 99 6.21 -8.15 5.50
CA ASN A 99 5.62 -7.80 6.79
C ASN A 99 5.49 -6.28 7.04
N SER A 100 5.86 -5.44 6.06
CA SER A 100 5.69 -3.99 6.13
C SER A 100 4.33 -3.57 5.58
N PRO A 101 3.74 -2.42 5.98
CA PRO A 101 2.48 -1.94 5.39
C PRO A 101 2.49 -1.92 3.85
N VAL A 102 3.61 -1.49 3.26
CA VAL A 102 3.84 -1.48 1.82
C VAL A 102 3.81 -2.90 1.24
N GLY A 103 4.54 -3.84 1.85
CA GLY A 103 4.59 -5.23 1.41
C GLY A 103 3.24 -5.95 1.54
N LEU A 104 2.52 -5.73 2.65
CA LEU A 104 1.21 -6.31 2.90
C LEU A 104 0.17 -5.80 1.89
N PHE A 105 0.16 -4.49 1.60
CA PHE A 105 -0.72 -3.90 0.60
C PHE A 105 -0.36 -4.39 -0.81
N ALA A 106 0.94 -4.41 -1.17
CA ALA A 106 1.42 -4.91 -2.46
C ALA A 106 1.07 -6.37 -2.69
N MET A 107 1.21 -7.22 -1.66
CA MET A 107 0.85 -8.63 -1.73
C MET A 107 -0.63 -8.80 -2.05
N GLN A 108 -1.52 -8.15 -1.30
CA GLN A 108 -2.96 -8.24 -1.54
C GLN A 108 -3.34 -7.72 -2.93
N LEU A 109 -2.78 -6.58 -3.34
CA LEU A 109 -3.04 -6.01 -4.67
C LEU A 109 -2.62 -6.97 -5.80
N LEU A 110 -1.39 -7.47 -5.75
CA LEU A 110 -0.85 -8.33 -6.82
C LEU A 110 -1.52 -9.70 -6.86
N LYS A 111 -1.85 -10.28 -5.69
CA LYS A 111 -2.65 -11.50 -5.61
C LYS A 111 -4.05 -11.30 -6.19
N SER A 112 -4.70 -10.15 -5.92
CA SER A 112 -6.01 -9.85 -6.49
C SER A 112 -6.01 -9.79 -8.03
N TRP A 113 -4.84 -9.55 -8.64
CA TRP A 113 -4.64 -9.56 -10.08
C TRP A 113 -4.11 -10.90 -10.64
N GLY A 114 -4.04 -11.94 -9.80
CA GLY A 114 -3.61 -13.28 -10.19
C GLY A 114 -2.09 -13.45 -10.32
N GLY A 115 -1.30 -12.60 -9.66
CA GLY A 115 0.16 -12.77 -9.58
C GLY A 115 0.56 -13.92 -8.66
N ASP A 116 1.65 -14.61 -9.01
CA ASP A 116 2.32 -15.61 -8.16
C ASP A 116 3.31 -14.86 -7.25
N VAL A 117 2.88 -14.54 -6.03
CA VAL A 117 3.62 -13.69 -5.10
C VAL A 117 4.41 -14.54 -4.10
N THR A 118 5.73 -14.50 -4.20
CA THR A 118 6.65 -14.99 -3.16
C THR A 118 7.03 -13.81 -2.28
N THR A 119 7.06 -13.98 -0.96
CA THR A 119 7.55 -12.93 -0.05
C THR A 119 8.73 -13.37 0.80
N ALA A 120 9.62 -12.44 1.14
CA ALA A 120 10.75 -12.67 2.02
C ALA A 120 10.60 -11.82 3.29
N VAL A 121 10.60 -12.49 4.45
CA VAL A 121 10.33 -11.88 5.77
C VAL A 121 11.20 -12.53 6.86
N PRO A 122 11.41 -11.86 8.02
CA PRO A 122 11.97 -12.52 9.18
C PRO A 122 10.91 -13.46 9.80
N THR A 123 11.32 -14.39 10.68
CA THR A 123 10.42 -15.36 11.33
C THR A 123 9.21 -14.69 11.98
N ALA A 124 9.39 -13.50 12.57
CA ALA A 124 8.32 -12.72 13.19
C ALA A 124 7.22 -12.27 12.21
N GLY A 125 7.51 -12.16 10.91
CA GLY A 125 6.54 -11.77 9.87
C GLY A 125 5.72 -12.94 9.32
N LEU A 126 6.10 -14.19 9.63
CA LEU A 126 5.49 -15.39 9.06
C LEU A 126 3.97 -15.51 9.33
N PRO A 127 3.46 -15.28 10.56
CA PRO A 127 2.03 -15.42 10.84
C PRO A 127 1.19 -14.46 9.98
N MET A 128 1.63 -13.21 9.87
CA MET A 128 0.93 -12.16 9.13
C MET A 128 0.92 -12.42 7.61
N CYS A 129 2.04 -12.92 7.07
CA CYS A 129 2.11 -13.31 5.67
C CYS A 129 1.11 -14.43 5.34
N HIS A 130 1.03 -15.46 6.19
CA HIS A 130 0.07 -16.55 5.99
C HIS A 130 -1.39 -16.09 6.09
N GLU A 131 -1.71 -15.24 7.06
CA GLU A 131 -3.07 -14.70 7.22
C GLU A 131 -3.54 -13.93 5.97
N LEU A 132 -2.65 -13.16 5.35
CA LEU A 132 -2.93 -12.45 4.10
C LEU A 132 -2.76 -13.31 2.84
N GLY A 133 -2.60 -14.61 3.01
CA GLY A 133 -2.58 -15.59 1.93
C GLY A 133 -1.25 -15.71 1.20
N ALA A 134 -0.10 -15.39 1.79
CA ALA A 134 1.19 -15.73 1.19
C ALA A 134 1.32 -17.27 1.07
N GLU A 135 1.48 -17.77 -0.16
CA GLU A 135 1.62 -19.20 -0.45
C GLU A 135 3.09 -19.65 -0.47
N ASP A 136 4.01 -18.78 -0.91
CA ASP A 136 5.47 -19.01 -0.89
C ASP A 136 6.15 -17.92 -0.05
N VAL A 137 6.79 -18.32 1.04
CA VAL A 137 7.45 -17.42 2.00
C VAL A 137 8.89 -17.88 2.22
N ILE A 138 9.85 -16.97 2.02
CA ILE A 138 11.26 -17.18 2.33
C ILE A 138 11.57 -16.54 3.68
N VAL A 139 11.90 -17.36 4.68
CA VAL A 139 12.20 -16.89 6.03
C VAL A 139 13.71 -16.67 6.19
N TYR A 140 14.18 -15.49 5.78
CA TYR A 140 15.62 -15.20 5.67
C TYR A 140 16.37 -15.16 7.02
N SER A 141 15.68 -15.20 8.15
CA SER A 141 16.29 -15.32 9.49
C SER A 141 16.73 -16.75 9.85
N VAL A 142 16.27 -17.76 9.11
CA VAL A 142 16.58 -19.18 9.39
C VAL A 142 17.02 -19.95 8.15
N THR A 143 16.75 -19.44 6.94
CA THR A 143 17.22 -20.03 5.68
C THR A 143 18.26 -19.15 5.01
N ASP A 144 19.22 -19.76 4.31
CA ASP A 144 20.11 -19.01 3.42
C ASP A 144 19.31 -18.44 2.24
N PHE A 145 19.14 -17.12 2.24
CA PHE A 145 18.30 -16.42 1.28
C PHE A 145 18.78 -16.62 -0.17
N GLU A 146 20.09 -16.63 -0.40
CA GLU A 146 20.64 -16.79 -1.74
C GLU A 146 20.36 -18.18 -2.31
N THR A 147 20.57 -19.23 -1.52
CA THR A 147 20.25 -20.62 -1.90
C THR A 147 18.77 -20.78 -2.23
N GLU A 148 17.88 -20.24 -1.40
CA GLU A 148 16.43 -20.26 -1.64
C GLU A 148 16.06 -19.56 -2.97
N LEU A 149 16.68 -18.43 -3.29
CA LEU A 149 16.45 -17.74 -4.57
C LEU A 149 16.96 -18.55 -5.76
N ARG A 150 18.13 -19.18 -5.66
CA ARG A 150 18.71 -20.03 -6.72
C ARG A 150 17.86 -21.26 -7.01
N ASN A 151 17.16 -21.78 -6.01
CA ASN A 151 16.27 -22.94 -6.14
C ASN A 151 14.89 -22.60 -6.76
N ARG A 152 14.58 -21.32 -6.97
CA ARG A 152 13.29 -20.88 -7.54
C ARG A 152 13.41 -20.48 -9.00
N LYS A 153 12.31 -20.64 -9.75
CA LYS A 153 12.20 -20.06 -11.10
C LYS A 153 12.30 -18.53 -11.01
N ARG A 154 12.84 -17.91 -12.06
CA ARG A 154 13.04 -16.45 -12.14
C ARG A 154 11.79 -15.66 -11.84
N PHE A 155 11.96 -14.56 -11.10
CA PHE A 155 10.95 -13.56 -10.87
C PHE A 155 10.93 -12.54 -12.01
N VAL A 156 9.73 -12.12 -12.42
CA VAL A 156 9.53 -11.08 -13.44
C VAL A 156 9.66 -9.70 -12.82
N PHE A 157 9.36 -9.58 -11.53
CA PHE A 157 9.48 -8.34 -10.78
C PHE A 157 9.96 -8.63 -9.35
N VAL A 158 10.84 -7.78 -8.85
CA VAL A 158 11.32 -7.81 -7.47
C VAL A 158 11.02 -6.45 -6.86
N PHE A 159 10.20 -6.45 -5.81
CA PHE A 159 9.87 -5.26 -5.06
C PHE A 159 10.74 -5.19 -3.81
N ILE A 160 11.56 -4.14 -3.72
CA ILE A 160 12.42 -3.87 -2.57
C ILE A 160 12.06 -2.47 -2.09
N TYR A 161 11.50 -2.39 -0.88
CA TYR A 161 11.22 -1.12 -0.25
C TYR A 161 12.24 -0.89 0.87
N LYS A 162 13.13 0.10 0.69
CA LYS A 162 14.03 0.58 1.74
C LYS A 162 13.52 1.93 2.22
N PHE A 163 13.35 2.05 3.53
CA PHE A 163 13.15 3.33 4.21
C PHE A 163 14.47 4.11 4.28
#